data_AF-A0A931V5W6-F1
#
_entry.id   AF-A0A931V5W6-F1
#
_cell.length_a   1.000
_cell.length_b   1.000
_cell.length_c   1.000
_cell.angle_alpha   90.00
_cell.angle_beta   90.00
_cell.angle_gamma   90.00
#
_symmetry.space_group_name_H-M   'P 1'
#
loop_
_entity.id
_entity.type
_entity.pdbx_description
1 polymer ?
#
loop_
_entity_poly.entity_id
_entity_poly.type
_entity_poly.pdbx_seq_one_letter_code
_entity_poly.pdbx_strand_id
1 'polypeptide(L)'
;MVFAAAGACGGTTAAPAPVCTAGVTQSCLCVGGGTGVQSCKDDGSGFAACDCGAGDTGASDTPVDSDVDASLSDTGGSALPDTEVADSTGDTAADVAMDSGPADAPGDAGSGSTYSEAFTKGVTSTSQCTSWDTWRKSLSETKVYTMITVKGPADPSGKSCTDMGVSGPKADSLCQALRTGVSVSHSCGGDTWQVNLYCGTGTAVGLIVNSPPCGCGTGYAVRPCIGSDNWGGINGATCAAESQTMTVTCE
;
A
#
# COMPACT_ATOMS: atom_id res chain seq x y z
N MET A 1 -70.05 -23.39 12.58
CA MET A 1 -70.14 -23.32 11.10
C MET A 1 -69.49 -22.02 10.66
N VAL A 2 -68.81 -22.06 9.52
CA VAL A 2 -68.24 -20.95 8.72
C VAL A 2 -66.72 -20.74 8.86
N PHE A 3 -66.11 -20.42 7.72
CA PHE A 3 -64.90 -20.98 7.10
C PHE A 3 -63.58 -20.20 7.33
N ALA A 4 -62.50 -20.92 7.01
CA ALA A 4 -61.11 -20.53 6.79
C ALA A 4 -60.84 -19.28 5.92
N ALA A 5 -59.65 -18.67 6.09
CA ALA A 5 -58.73 -18.37 4.99
C ALA A 5 -57.32 -18.03 5.53
N ALA A 6 -56.33 -18.82 5.09
CA ALA A 6 -54.90 -18.53 5.22
C ALA A 6 -54.48 -17.58 4.08
N GLY A 7 -53.79 -16.49 4.42
CA GLY A 7 -53.19 -15.56 3.45
C GLY A 7 -51.67 -15.54 3.62
N ALA A 8 -50.97 -16.25 2.74
CA ALA A 8 -49.52 -16.19 2.62
C ALA A 8 -49.12 -14.96 1.79
N CYS A 9 -48.40 -14.01 2.40
CA CYS A 9 -47.76 -12.91 1.67
C CYS A 9 -46.37 -13.38 1.21
N GLY A 10 -46.21 -13.57 -0.10
CA GLY A 10 -44.97 -13.97 -0.73
C GLY A 10 -43.86 -12.95 -0.51
N GLY A 11 -42.77 -13.39 0.12
CA GLY A 11 -41.52 -12.64 0.17
C GLY A 11 -40.89 -12.62 -1.22
N THR A 12 -40.99 -11.49 -1.91
CA THR A 12 -40.10 -11.19 -3.04
C THR A 12 -38.69 -11.07 -2.49
N THR A 13 -37.91 -12.14 -2.59
CA THR A 13 -36.47 -12.11 -2.34
C THR A 13 -35.90 -11.08 -3.30
N ALA A 14 -35.52 -9.91 -2.79
CA ALA A 14 -34.87 -8.88 -3.58
C ALA A 14 -33.64 -9.52 -4.24
N ALA A 15 -33.62 -9.53 -5.57
CA ALA A 15 -32.48 -10.05 -6.32
C ALA A 15 -31.23 -9.28 -5.86
N PRO A 16 -30.10 -9.98 -5.60
CA PRO A 16 -28.87 -9.32 -5.21
C PRO A 16 -28.49 -8.27 -6.26
N ALA A 17 -28.06 -7.09 -5.81
CA ALA A 17 -27.65 -6.02 -6.70
C ALA A 17 -26.54 -6.54 -7.64
N PRO A 18 -26.58 -6.19 -8.95
CA PRO A 18 -25.61 -6.66 -9.90
C PRO A 18 -24.21 -6.16 -9.52
N VAL A 19 -23.23 -7.05 -9.62
CA VAL A 19 -21.83 -6.81 -9.28
C VAL A 19 -21.17 -5.90 -10.32
N CYS A 20 -21.65 -5.96 -11.56
CA CYS A 20 -21.17 -5.14 -12.67
C CYS A 20 -22.30 -4.83 -13.67
N THR A 21 -22.12 -3.78 -14.47
CA THR A 21 -23.04 -3.45 -15.58
C THR A 21 -22.78 -4.39 -16.75
N ALA A 22 -23.81 -5.12 -17.19
CA ALA A 22 -23.75 -6.04 -18.31
C ALA A 22 -23.05 -5.43 -19.54
N GLY A 23 -22.08 -6.17 -20.10
CA GLY A 23 -21.32 -5.74 -21.28
C GLY A 23 -20.15 -4.78 -21.01
N VAL A 24 -19.96 -4.30 -19.77
CA VAL A 24 -18.76 -3.50 -19.42
C VAL A 24 -17.53 -4.40 -19.40
N THR A 25 -16.46 -3.93 -20.02
CA THR A 25 -15.14 -4.58 -20.04
C THR A 25 -14.18 -3.91 -19.06
N GLN A 26 -13.29 -4.68 -18.44
CA GLN A 26 -12.19 -4.16 -17.64
C GLN A 26 -10.90 -4.96 -17.86
N SER A 27 -9.77 -4.37 -17.49
CA SER A 27 -8.48 -5.07 -17.53
C SER A 27 -8.40 -6.15 -16.44
N CYS A 28 -7.60 -7.17 -16.71
CA CYS A 28 -7.31 -8.25 -15.76
C CYS A 28 -5.86 -8.71 -15.90
N LEU A 29 -5.31 -9.26 -14.81
CA LEU A 29 -3.97 -9.84 -14.80
C LEU A 29 -4.02 -11.28 -15.31
N CYS A 30 -3.13 -11.59 -16.25
CA CYS A 30 -2.97 -12.91 -16.83
C CYS A 30 -1.93 -13.74 -16.07
N VAL A 31 -2.12 -15.06 -16.10
CA VAL A 31 -1.11 -16.00 -15.61
C VAL A 31 0.14 -15.84 -16.48
N GLY A 32 1.25 -15.39 -15.88
CA GLY A 32 2.47 -15.00 -16.61
C GLY A 32 2.79 -13.50 -16.58
N GLY A 33 1.96 -12.67 -15.93
CA GLY A 33 2.26 -11.25 -15.69
C GLY A 33 1.79 -10.29 -16.80
N GLY A 34 1.11 -10.79 -17.83
CA GLY A 34 0.48 -9.96 -18.86
C GLY A 34 -0.84 -9.32 -18.41
N THR A 35 -1.39 -8.45 -19.26
CA THR A 35 -2.73 -7.85 -19.07
C THR A 35 -3.70 -8.34 -20.13
N GLY A 36 -4.86 -8.83 -19.71
CA GLY A 36 -5.97 -9.25 -20.57
C GLY A 36 -7.22 -8.38 -20.37
N VAL A 37 -8.32 -8.78 -21.00
CA VAL A 37 -9.64 -8.12 -20.89
C VAL A 37 -10.68 -9.13 -20.41
N GLN A 38 -11.54 -8.72 -19.48
CA GLN A 38 -12.70 -9.51 -19.03
C GLN A 38 -13.98 -8.69 -19.18
N SER A 39 -15.07 -9.35 -19.57
CA SER A 39 -16.38 -8.73 -19.79
C SER A 39 -17.36 -9.11 -18.69
N CYS A 40 -18.16 -8.16 -18.23
CA CYS A 40 -19.27 -8.43 -17.33
C CYS A 40 -20.35 -9.26 -18.05
N LYS A 41 -20.80 -10.33 -17.40
CA LYS A 41 -21.88 -11.18 -17.92
C LYS A 41 -23.18 -10.39 -18.08
N ASP A 42 -24.03 -10.85 -18.99
CA ASP A 42 -25.32 -10.19 -19.27
C ASP A 42 -26.27 -10.15 -18.06
N ASP A 43 -26.11 -11.08 -17.12
CA ASP A 43 -26.87 -11.14 -15.87
C ASP A 43 -26.33 -10.23 -14.77
N GLY A 44 -25.22 -9.52 -15.00
CA GLY A 44 -24.57 -8.66 -14.01
C GLY A 44 -24.00 -9.41 -12.80
N SER A 45 -23.94 -10.74 -12.85
CA SER A 45 -23.51 -11.57 -11.71
C SER A 45 -22.00 -11.51 -11.45
N GLY A 46 -21.23 -11.01 -12.42
CA GLY A 46 -19.78 -10.83 -12.32
C GLY A 46 -19.09 -10.85 -13.68
N PHE A 47 -17.77 -10.68 -13.66
CA PHE A 47 -16.92 -10.74 -14.87
C PHE A 47 -16.66 -12.19 -15.30
N ALA A 48 -16.52 -12.39 -16.62
CA ALA A 48 -16.07 -13.64 -17.22
C ALA A 48 -14.58 -13.91 -16.94
N ALA A 49 -14.06 -15.07 -17.37
CA ALA A 49 -12.64 -15.35 -17.32
C ALA A 49 -11.85 -14.31 -18.13
N CYS A 50 -10.64 -13.98 -17.66
CA CYS A 50 -9.74 -13.05 -18.34
C CYS A 50 -9.36 -13.61 -19.72
N ASP A 51 -9.72 -12.90 -20.78
CA ASP A 51 -9.21 -13.16 -22.12
C ASP A 51 -7.84 -12.52 -22.24
N CYS A 52 -6.82 -13.36 -22.14
CA CYS A 52 -5.43 -12.94 -22.13
C CYS A 52 -4.85 -12.70 -23.53
N GLY A 53 -5.62 -12.95 -24.59
CA GLY A 53 -5.09 -13.09 -25.93
C GLY A 53 -4.10 -14.27 -25.99
N ALA A 54 -4.07 -15.01 -27.08
CA ALA A 54 -3.02 -16.00 -27.30
C ALA A 54 -1.69 -15.29 -27.63
N GLY A 55 -1.13 -14.55 -26.66
CA GLY A 55 0.27 -14.16 -26.67
C GLY A 55 1.09 -15.38 -26.26
N ASP A 56 1.37 -16.22 -27.26
CA ASP A 56 2.43 -17.23 -27.32
C ASP A 56 2.97 -17.69 -25.95
N THR A 57 2.44 -18.81 -25.44
CA THR A 57 3.11 -19.60 -24.41
C THR A 57 4.38 -20.21 -25.02
N GLY A 58 5.41 -19.38 -25.20
CA GLY A 58 6.76 -19.76 -25.57
C GLY A 58 7.43 -20.47 -24.39
N ALA A 59 6.96 -21.67 -24.08
CA ALA A 59 7.79 -22.68 -23.46
C ALA A 59 8.77 -23.16 -24.53
N SER A 60 9.93 -22.50 -24.61
CA SER A 60 11.08 -22.99 -25.38
C SER A 60 12.06 -23.64 -24.42
N ASP A 61 11.78 -24.90 -24.08
CA ASP A 61 12.81 -25.88 -23.79
C ASP A 61 13.72 -26.00 -25.02
N THR A 62 14.96 -25.51 -24.94
CA THR A 62 16.06 -26.03 -25.75
C THR A 62 17.35 -26.05 -24.92
N PRO A 63 17.98 -27.22 -24.74
CA PRO A 63 19.40 -27.32 -24.42
C PRO A 63 20.19 -27.45 -25.73
N VAL A 64 20.99 -26.44 -26.11
CA VAL A 64 21.98 -26.58 -27.19
C VAL A 64 23.24 -25.76 -26.88
N ASP A 65 24.34 -26.52 -26.76
CA ASP A 65 25.78 -26.28 -26.96
C ASP A 65 26.35 -24.85 -26.96
N SER A 66 27.38 -24.57 -26.14
CA SER A 66 28.81 -24.93 -26.31
C SER A 66 29.48 -24.23 -27.50
N ASP A 67 30.44 -23.37 -27.16
CA ASP A 67 31.64 -23.01 -27.93
C ASP A 67 31.50 -22.25 -29.26
N VAL A 68 31.70 -20.92 -29.20
CA VAL A 68 32.51 -20.22 -30.23
C VAL A 68 33.39 -19.17 -29.55
N ASP A 69 34.61 -19.60 -29.24
CA ASP A 69 35.78 -18.74 -29.08
C ASP A 69 36.39 -18.54 -30.48
N ALA A 70 36.43 -17.31 -30.98
CA ALA A 70 37.27 -16.94 -32.11
C ALA A 70 37.68 -15.47 -31.97
N SER A 71 38.96 -15.34 -31.65
CA SER A 71 39.74 -14.14 -31.42
C SER A 71 40.23 -13.49 -32.72
N LEU A 72 40.84 -12.31 -32.54
CA LEU A 72 41.76 -11.58 -33.45
C LEU A 72 41.07 -10.69 -34.52
N SER A 73 41.51 -9.48 -34.85
CA SER A 73 42.72 -8.71 -34.51
C SER A 73 42.60 -7.30 -35.13
N ASP A 74 42.89 -6.27 -34.31
CA ASP A 74 43.87 -5.20 -34.55
C ASP A 74 44.02 -4.56 -35.95
N THR A 75 43.79 -3.25 -36.07
CA THR A 75 44.80 -2.31 -36.62
C THR A 75 44.47 -0.85 -36.24
N GLY A 76 45.48 -0.13 -35.73
CA GLY A 76 45.47 1.30 -35.40
C GLY A 76 45.21 2.23 -36.60
N GLY A 77 45.29 3.56 -36.50
CA GLY A 77 45.77 4.48 -35.48
C GLY A 77 45.85 5.89 -36.12
N SER A 78 46.39 6.86 -35.36
CA SER A 78 46.74 8.26 -35.72
C SER A 78 45.61 9.30 -35.51
N ALA A 79 45.64 10.17 -34.47
CA ALA A 79 46.49 11.38 -34.27
C ALA A 79 46.12 12.49 -35.29
N LEU A 80 45.80 13.77 -35.01
CA LEU A 80 46.09 14.82 -33.99
C LEU A 80 45.03 15.98 -34.20
N PRO A 81 45.16 17.25 -33.72
CA PRO A 81 45.72 17.84 -32.48
C PRO A 81 44.73 18.81 -31.76
N ASP A 82 45.23 19.37 -30.66
CA ASP A 82 44.73 20.38 -29.72
C ASP A 82 44.02 21.62 -30.30
N THR A 83 43.07 22.17 -29.52
CA THR A 83 42.86 23.62 -29.44
C THR A 83 42.57 24.02 -28.00
N GLU A 84 43.59 24.65 -27.42
CA GLU A 84 43.58 25.32 -26.14
C GLU A 84 42.86 26.67 -26.29
N VAL A 85 41.92 26.99 -25.40
CA VAL A 85 41.49 28.38 -25.17
C VAL A 85 41.62 28.64 -23.69
N ALA A 86 42.68 29.37 -23.35
CA ALA A 86 42.91 29.94 -22.03
C ALA A 86 42.13 31.24 -21.84
N ASP A 87 41.54 31.36 -20.66
CA ASP A 87 41.55 32.50 -19.74
C ASP A 87 41.27 33.92 -20.25
N SER A 88 40.29 34.57 -19.63
CA SER A 88 40.46 35.95 -19.18
C SER A 88 39.37 36.35 -18.18
N THR A 89 39.84 36.63 -16.96
CA THR A 89 39.47 37.74 -16.07
C THR A 89 38.09 37.72 -15.44
N GLY A 90 38.10 37.55 -14.11
CA GLY A 90 36.97 37.85 -13.26
C GLY A 90 36.62 39.33 -13.22
N ASP A 91 35.38 39.58 -12.85
CA ASP A 91 34.99 40.79 -12.15
C ASP A 91 33.87 40.50 -11.15
N THR A 92 34.24 40.73 -9.90
CA THR A 92 33.47 41.35 -8.81
C THR A 92 31.96 41.08 -8.64
N ALA A 93 31.68 40.48 -7.47
CA ALA A 93 30.53 40.67 -6.57
C ALA A 93 29.43 41.66 -7.01
N ALA A 94 28.21 41.13 -7.17
CA ALA A 94 26.97 41.63 -6.56
C ALA A 94 25.77 40.83 -7.10
N ASP A 95 25.01 40.24 -6.18
CA ASP A 95 23.55 40.20 -6.21
C ASP A 95 22.85 39.51 -7.40
N VAL A 96 22.66 38.18 -7.33
CA VAL A 96 21.41 37.57 -7.81
C VAL A 96 20.92 36.56 -6.78
N ALA A 97 19.68 36.79 -6.37
CA ALA A 97 18.94 36.17 -5.30
C ALA A 97 19.01 34.63 -5.28
N MET A 98 19.07 34.09 -4.05
CA MET A 98 18.65 32.73 -3.76
C MET A 98 17.14 32.61 -3.98
N ASP A 99 16.74 32.34 -5.21
CA ASP A 99 15.42 31.80 -5.52
C ASP A 99 15.41 30.32 -5.11
N SER A 100 15.01 30.08 -3.86
CA SER A 100 14.74 28.74 -3.34
C SER A 100 13.35 28.29 -3.82
N GLY A 101 13.19 28.14 -5.14
CA GLY A 101 12.10 27.37 -5.72
C GLY A 101 12.51 25.89 -5.76
N PRO A 102 11.79 24.96 -5.13
CA PRO A 102 12.09 23.55 -5.32
C PRO A 102 11.74 23.17 -6.76
N ALA A 103 12.77 22.72 -7.48
CA ALA A 103 12.67 22.20 -8.82
C ALA A 103 11.71 21.00 -8.88
N ASP A 104 10.74 21.09 -9.78
CA ASP A 104 10.10 19.93 -10.38
C ASP A 104 11.16 19.09 -11.09
N ALA A 105 11.42 17.89 -10.58
CA ALA A 105 12.19 16.85 -11.26
C ALA A 105 11.28 15.65 -11.56
N PRO A 106 11.26 15.13 -12.80
CA PRO A 106 10.56 13.90 -13.14
C PRO A 106 11.40 12.68 -12.72
N GLY A 107 10.91 11.92 -11.74
CA GLY A 107 11.58 10.71 -11.23
C GLY A 107 10.97 10.22 -9.91
N ASP A 108 9.66 9.95 -9.86
CA ASP A 108 9.00 9.40 -8.67
C ASP A 108 9.25 7.89 -8.56
N ALA A 109 10.44 7.54 -8.10
CA ALA A 109 10.76 6.22 -7.58
C ALA A 109 10.68 6.25 -6.05
N GLY A 110 9.50 5.97 -5.51
CA GLY A 110 9.37 5.22 -4.26
C GLY A 110 9.72 5.93 -2.95
N SER A 111 9.23 7.14 -2.71
CA SER A 111 9.21 7.68 -1.34
C SER A 111 7.96 7.22 -0.60
N GLY A 112 8.13 6.40 0.43
CA GLY A 112 7.05 6.04 1.36
C GLY A 112 6.57 7.24 2.18
N SER A 113 5.37 7.13 2.75
CA SER A 113 4.88 8.08 3.75
C SER A 113 4.99 7.46 5.14
N THR A 114 5.57 8.19 6.09
CA THR A 114 5.87 7.69 7.45
C THR A 114 5.21 8.55 8.51
N TYR A 115 4.56 7.89 9.47
CA TYR A 115 4.17 8.42 10.76
C TYR A 115 5.11 7.91 11.83
N SER A 116 5.61 8.77 12.70
CA SER A 116 6.44 8.37 13.84
C SER A 116 6.29 9.34 14.99
N GLU A 117 5.73 8.89 16.11
CA GLU A 117 5.44 9.73 17.26
C GLU A 117 5.77 9.02 18.57
N ALA A 118 6.16 9.80 19.58
CA ALA A 118 6.41 9.31 20.93
C ALA A 118 5.10 9.25 21.73
N PHE A 119 4.87 8.11 22.39
CA PHE A 119 3.75 7.89 23.30
C PHE A 119 4.27 7.70 24.72
N THR A 120 3.60 8.31 25.69
CA THR A 120 3.98 8.26 27.10
C THR A 120 2.97 7.44 27.89
N LYS A 121 3.46 6.52 28.73
CA LYS A 121 2.64 5.69 29.60
C LYS A 121 1.75 6.55 30.51
N GLY A 122 0.47 6.16 30.61
CA GLY A 122 -0.53 6.86 31.44
C GLY A 122 -1.00 8.20 30.88
N VAL A 123 -0.62 8.55 29.65
CA VAL A 123 -1.01 9.81 28.99
C VAL A 123 -1.95 9.52 27.82
N THR A 124 -3.06 10.26 27.75
CA THR A 124 -3.95 10.23 26.60
C THR A 124 -3.29 10.91 25.39
N SER A 125 -3.30 10.23 24.25
CA SER A 125 -2.52 10.58 23.04
C SER A 125 -3.18 11.64 22.14
N THR A 126 -3.57 12.78 22.71
CA THR A 126 -4.33 13.81 21.98
C THR A 126 -3.55 14.44 20.82
N SER A 127 -2.28 14.81 21.02
CA SER A 127 -1.44 15.36 19.95
C SER A 127 -1.13 14.32 18.89
N GLN A 128 -0.79 13.09 19.32
CA GLN A 128 -0.49 11.98 18.42
C GLN A 128 -1.71 11.60 17.58
N CYS A 129 -2.93 11.72 18.12
CA CYS A 129 -4.17 11.56 17.35
C CYS A 129 -4.26 12.57 16.21
N THR A 130 -4.04 13.87 16.48
CA THR A 130 -4.06 14.90 15.44
C THR A 130 -3.01 14.63 14.35
N SER A 131 -1.78 14.29 14.75
CA SER A 131 -0.72 13.93 13.80
C SER A 131 -1.08 12.68 12.98
N TRP A 132 -1.64 11.65 13.62
CA TRP A 132 -2.05 10.40 12.99
C TRP A 132 -3.14 10.62 11.94
N ASP A 133 -4.16 11.38 12.30
CA ASP A 133 -5.27 11.70 11.41
C ASP A 133 -4.83 12.56 10.22
N THR A 134 -3.90 13.48 10.45
CA THR A 134 -3.31 14.30 9.38
C THR A 134 -2.49 13.42 8.43
N TRP A 135 -1.61 12.58 8.98
CA TRP A 135 -0.77 11.69 8.19
C TRP A 135 -1.59 10.71 7.35
N ARG A 136 -2.51 9.95 7.95
CA ARG A 136 -3.27 8.94 7.21
C ARG A 136 -4.07 9.57 6.07
N LYS A 137 -4.66 10.75 6.29
CA LYS A 137 -5.42 11.48 5.25
C LYS A 137 -4.52 12.07 4.16
N SER A 138 -3.23 12.26 4.43
CA SER A 138 -2.23 12.71 3.46
C SER A 138 -1.71 11.59 2.54
N LEU A 139 -2.01 10.32 2.85
CA LEU A 139 -1.66 9.21 1.98
C LEU A 139 -2.28 9.43 0.58
N SER A 140 -1.52 9.11 -0.46
CA SER A 140 -1.94 9.32 -1.84
C SER A 140 -3.08 8.38 -2.21
N GLU A 141 -4.11 8.93 -2.84
CA GLU A 141 -5.23 8.17 -3.39
C GLU A 141 -4.84 7.36 -4.63
N THR A 142 -3.85 7.82 -5.39
CA THR A 142 -3.47 7.23 -6.67
C THR A 142 -2.22 6.35 -6.59
N LYS A 143 -1.48 6.42 -5.48
CA LYS A 143 -0.30 5.57 -5.26
C LYS A 143 -0.73 4.16 -4.87
N VAL A 144 -0.14 3.17 -5.52
CA VAL A 144 -0.24 1.76 -5.12
C VAL A 144 0.86 1.45 -4.12
N TYR A 145 0.48 1.12 -2.89
CA TYR A 145 1.45 0.76 -1.85
C TYR A 145 1.76 -0.73 -1.91
N THR A 146 3.05 -1.08 -1.99
CA THR A 146 3.52 -2.46 -2.05
C THR A 146 4.02 -2.97 -0.70
N MET A 147 4.29 -2.06 0.24
CA MET A 147 4.68 -2.41 1.60
C MET A 147 4.02 -1.51 2.64
N ILE A 148 3.58 -2.12 3.74
CA ILE A 148 3.27 -1.40 4.98
C ILE A 148 4.09 -2.00 6.12
N THR A 149 4.73 -1.15 6.91
CA THR A 149 5.58 -1.56 8.05
C THR A 149 5.11 -0.89 9.33
N VAL A 150 5.10 -1.63 10.44
CA VAL A 150 4.89 -1.12 11.79
C VAL A 150 6.03 -1.55 12.70
N LYS A 151 6.63 -0.61 13.44
CA LYS A 151 7.81 -0.86 14.30
C LYS A 151 7.90 0.07 15.50
N GLY A 152 8.81 -0.25 16.40
CA GLY A 152 9.08 0.51 17.63
C GLY A 152 10.27 -0.07 18.40
N PRO A 153 10.64 0.50 19.56
CA PRO A 153 11.83 0.09 20.31
C PRO A 153 11.88 -1.39 20.72
N ALA A 154 10.73 -2.01 21.01
CA ALA A 154 10.64 -3.43 21.37
C ALA A 154 10.77 -4.39 20.18
N ASP A 155 10.67 -3.86 18.95
CA ASP A 155 10.92 -4.58 17.71
C ASP A 155 11.37 -3.60 16.62
N PRO A 156 12.68 -3.29 16.55
CA PRO A 156 13.21 -2.29 15.61
C PRO A 156 13.10 -2.72 14.14
N SER A 157 13.07 -4.03 13.87
CA SER A 157 12.83 -4.58 12.52
C SER A 157 11.35 -4.43 12.15
N GLY A 158 10.47 -4.62 13.12
CA GLY A 158 9.03 -4.47 12.95
C GLY A 158 8.39 -5.60 12.18
N LYS A 159 7.11 -5.40 11.87
CA LYS A 159 6.34 -6.24 10.97
C LYS A 159 6.11 -5.52 9.67
N SER A 160 6.29 -6.22 8.56
CA SER A 160 6.02 -5.71 7.23
C SER A 160 5.05 -6.64 6.52
N CYS A 161 4.12 -6.04 5.79
CA CYS A 161 3.25 -6.74 4.87
C CYS A 161 3.63 -6.39 3.44
N THR A 162 4.05 -7.39 2.67
CA THR A 162 4.42 -7.29 1.24
C THR A 162 3.67 -8.29 0.36
N ASP A 163 2.77 -9.08 0.95
CA ASP A 163 2.03 -10.10 0.22
C ASP A 163 1.08 -9.51 -0.83
N MET A 164 0.97 -10.22 -1.95
CA MET A 164 -0.05 -9.97 -2.96
C MET A 164 -1.39 -10.61 -2.58
N GLY A 165 -2.49 -9.92 -2.90
CA GLY A 165 -3.85 -10.44 -2.90
C GLY A 165 -4.38 -10.58 -4.34
N VAL A 166 -5.62 -11.04 -4.48
CA VAL A 166 -6.28 -11.23 -5.79
C VAL A 166 -6.42 -9.91 -6.56
N SER A 167 -6.57 -8.80 -5.83
CA SER A 167 -6.82 -7.46 -6.40
C SER A 167 -5.60 -6.53 -6.37
N GLY A 168 -4.40 -7.05 -6.07
CA GLY A 168 -3.18 -6.26 -5.92
C GLY A 168 -2.51 -6.45 -4.56
N PRO A 169 -1.49 -5.64 -4.21
CA PRO A 169 -0.78 -5.76 -2.94
C PRO A 169 -1.73 -5.56 -1.75
N LYS A 170 -1.63 -6.41 -0.72
CA LYS A 170 -2.43 -6.24 0.50
C LYS A 170 -2.05 -4.98 1.27
N ALA A 171 -0.79 -4.55 1.16
CA ALA A 171 -0.30 -3.28 1.68
C ALA A 171 -1.10 -2.08 1.15
N ASP A 172 -1.41 -2.07 -0.16
CA ASP A 172 -2.24 -1.03 -0.77
C ASP A 172 -3.61 -0.96 -0.10
N SER A 173 -4.28 -2.11 0.03
CA SER A 173 -5.58 -2.19 0.70
C SER A 173 -5.53 -1.68 2.15
N LEU A 174 -4.45 -1.96 2.89
CA LEU A 174 -4.26 -1.46 4.27
C LEU A 174 -4.02 0.06 4.30
N CYS A 175 -3.12 0.59 3.46
CA CYS A 175 -2.82 2.02 3.42
C CYS A 175 -4.01 2.86 2.92
N GLN A 176 -4.74 2.37 1.91
CA GLN A 176 -5.97 3.03 1.45
C GLN A 176 -7.09 2.98 2.49
N ALA A 177 -7.19 1.89 3.27
CA ALA A 177 -8.12 1.79 4.39
C ALA A 177 -7.79 2.76 5.53
N LEU A 178 -6.50 2.96 5.85
CA LEU A 178 -6.06 3.99 6.80
C LEU A 178 -6.46 5.39 6.33
N ARG A 179 -6.22 5.70 5.05
CA ARG A 179 -6.57 6.98 4.43
C ARG A 179 -8.05 7.28 4.54
N THR A 180 -8.87 6.35 4.07
CA THR A 180 -10.33 6.52 3.95
C THR A 180 -11.07 6.27 5.26
N GLY A 181 -10.43 5.63 6.24
CA GLY A 181 -11.10 5.23 7.47
C GLY A 181 -12.13 4.13 7.21
N VAL A 182 -11.74 3.09 6.49
CA VAL A 182 -12.55 1.88 6.24
C VAL A 182 -11.93 0.70 6.99
N SER A 183 -12.74 -0.24 7.48
CA SER A 183 -12.21 -1.45 8.11
C SER A 183 -11.82 -2.49 7.06
N VAL A 184 -10.61 -3.03 7.17
CA VAL A 184 -10.13 -4.17 6.35
C VAL A 184 -9.33 -5.13 7.22
N SER A 185 -9.30 -6.40 6.83
CA SER A 185 -8.50 -7.43 7.49
C SER A 185 -7.83 -8.30 6.45
N HIS A 186 -6.51 -8.50 6.60
CA HIS A 186 -5.69 -9.28 5.69
C HIS A 186 -4.77 -10.21 6.48
N SER A 187 -4.54 -11.42 5.97
CA SER A 187 -3.42 -12.24 6.41
C SER A 187 -2.20 -11.91 5.56
N CYS A 188 -1.08 -11.54 6.18
CA CYS A 188 0.14 -11.12 5.48
C CYS A 188 1.38 -11.62 6.20
N GLY A 189 2.25 -12.39 5.52
CA GLY A 189 3.45 -12.97 6.15
C GLY A 189 3.15 -13.90 7.34
N GLY A 190 1.94 -14.47 7.41
CA GLY A 190 1.46 -15.27 8.55
C GLY A 190 0.87 -14.45 9.70
N ASP A 191 0.93 -13.12 9.64
CA ASP A 191 0.33 -12.23 10.63
C ASP A 191 -1.06 -11.74 10.18
N THR A 192 -1.96 -11.49 11.13
CA THR A 192 -3.27 -10.88 10.86
C THR A 192 -3.16 -9.37 11.00
N TRP A 193 -3.28 -8.66 9.87
CA TRP A 193 -3.26 -7.20 9.77
C TRP A 193 -4.67 -6.65 9.66
N GLN A 194 -4.96 -5.60 10.41
CA GLN A 194 -6.27 -4.98 10.43
C GLN A 194 -6.13 -3.47 10.44
N VAL A 195 -6.89 -2.81 9.57
CA VAL A 195 -7.34 -1.45 9.82
C VAL A 195 -8.73 -1.58 10.39
N ASN A 196 -8.94 -1.03 11.56
CA ASN A 196 -10.23 -1.13 12.22
C ASN A 196 -10.74 0.25 12.60
N LEU A 197 -12.05 0.32 12.77
CA LEU A 197 -12.74 1.51 13.23
C LEU A 197 -13.28 1.31 14.63
N TYR A 198 -13.71 2.42 15.24
CA TYR A 198 -14.62 2.43 16.39
C TYR A 198 -14.03 1.97 17.72
N CYS A 199 -12.72 1.93 17.89
CA CYS A 199 -12.17 1.84 19.24
C CYS A 199 -12.23 3.22 19.89
N GLY A 200 -13.13 3.40 20.86
CA GLY A 200 -13.31 4.68 21.54
C GLY A 200 -14.37 5.56 20.86
N THR A 201 -14.00 6.77 20.43
CA THR A 201 -14.91 7.89 20.07
C THR A 201 -15.70 7.73 18.76
N GLY A 202 -15.86 6.52 18.24
CA GLY A 202 -16.70 6.25 17.07
C GLY A 202 -16.12 6.67 15.71
N THR A 203 -14.97 7.34 15.66
CA THR A 203 -14.28 7.69 14.40
C THR A 203 -12.80 7.32 14.39
N ALA A 204 -12.30 6.72 15.48
CA ALA A 204 -10.91 6.32 15.60
C ALA A 204 -10.56 5.24 14.57
N VAL A 205 -9.49 5.49 13.81
CA VAL A 205 -8.87 4.55 12.86
C VAL A 205 -7.59 4.02 13.49
N GLY A 206 -7.46 2.70 13.59
CA GLY A 206 -6.28 2.03 14.14
C GLY A 206 -5.66 1.04 13.17
N LEU A 207 -4.35 0.83 13.32
CA LEU A 207 -3.61 -0.27 12.68
C LEU A 207 -3.29 -1.33 13.73
N ILE A 208 -3.61 -2.59 13.46
CA ILE A 208 -3.39 -3.71 14.40
C ILE A 208 -2.77 -4.89 13.67
N VAL A 209 -1.81 -5.54 14.35
CA VAL A 209 -1.20 -6.80 13.92
C VAL A 209 -1.23 -7.78 15.09
N ASN A 210 -1.91 -8.91 14.89
CA ASN A 210 -2.03 -10.01 15.87
C ASN A 210 -2.57 -9.63 17.27
N SER A 211 -3.44 -8.62 17.37
CA SER A 211 -4.08 -8.23 18.64
C SER A 211 -5.58 -8.00 18.44
N PRO A 212 -6.42 -8.09 19.48
CA PRO A 212 -7.80 -7.64 19.40
C PRO A 212 -7.87 -6.13 19.05
N PRO A 213 -8.71 -5.72 18.09
CA PRO A 213 -8.75 -4.34 17.58
C PRO A 213 -9.12 -3.31 18.65
N CYS A 214 -10.17 -3.56 19.45
CA CYS A 214 -10.64 -2.65 20.52
C CYS A 214 -10.45 -3.19 21.93
N GLY A 215 -9.72 -4.30 22.06
CA GLY A 215 -9.38 -4.89 23.34
C GLY A 215 -7.94 -4.61 23.74
N CYS A 216 -7.63 -5.02 24.96
CA CYS A 216 -6.26 -5.22 25.41
C CYS A 216 -5.79 -6.61 24.99
N GLY A 217 -4.54 -6.69 24.57
CA GLY A 217 -3.91 -7.94 24.17
C GLY A 217 -2.41 -7.77 24.09
N THR A 218 -1.78 -8.69 23.36
CA THR A 218 -0.35 -8.66 23.05
C THR A 218 -0.17 -8.65 21.54
N GLY A 219 0.73 -7.83 21.01
CA GLY A 219 1.00 -7.75 19.57
C GLY A 219 1.42 -6.35 19.18
N TYR A 220 0.90 -5.87 18.05
CA TYR A 220 1.13 -4.52 17.53
C TYR A 220 -0.21 -3.82 17.42
N ALA A 221 -0.32 -2.64 18.00
CA ALA A 221 -1.46 -1.77 17.83
C ALA A 221 -1.00 -0.31 17.81
N VAL A 222 -1.50 0.46 16.86
CA VAL A 222 -1.34 1.91 16.77
C VAL A 222 -2.72 2.51 16.67
N ARG A 223 -3.24 3.03 17.79
CA ARG A 223 -4.61 3.57 17.94
C ARG A 223 -4.58 4.94 18.63
N PRO A 224 -3.92 5.96 18.05
CA PRO A 224 -3.68 7.23 18.76
C PRO A 224 -4.98 7.98 19.10
N CYS A 225 -6.05 7.74 18.33
CA CYS A 225 -7.34 8.39 18.50
C CYS A 225 -8.35 7.63 19.37
N ILE A 226 -7.92 6.64 20.16
CA ILE A 226 -8.82 5.85 21.02
C ILE A 226 -9.45 6.66 22.18
N GLY A 227 -8.90 7.84 22.49
CA GLY A 227 -9.42 8.72 23.55
C GLY A 227 -9.07 8.28 24.97
N SER A 228 -8.06 7.42 25.15
CA SER A 228 -7.53 7.00 26.44
C SER A 228 -6.00 6.82 26.38
N ASP A 229 -5.39 6.41 27.48
CA ASP A 229 -3.98 6.03 27.58
C ASP A 229 -3.67 4.63 26.99
N ASN A 230 -4.67 3.91 26.48
CA ASN A 230 -4.52 2.60 25.84
C ASN A 230 -4.31 2.69 24.32
N TRP A 231 -3.44 3.61 23.91
CA TRP A 231 -3.15 3.97 22.52
C TRP A 231 -2.51 2.85 21.68
N GLY A 232 -2.13 1.73 22.29
CA GLY A 232 -1.52 0.59 21.62
C GLY A 232 -0.16 0.24 22.20
N GLY A 233 0.69 -0.37 21.38
CA GLY A 233 2.02 -0.84 21.76
C GLY A 233 2.61 -1.72 20.65
N ILE A 234 3.94 -1.78 20.58
CA ILE A 234 4.67 -2.59 19.60
C ILE A 234 5.27 -3.81 20.30
N ASN A 235 5.02 -5.00 19.75
CA ASN A 235 5.59 -6.27 20.24
C ASN A 235 5.41 -6.48 21.76
N GLY A 236 4.21 -6.22 22.26
CA GLY A 236 3.95 -6.24 23.70
C GLY A 236 2.51 -5.93 24.06
N ALA A 237 2.28 -5.52 25.31
CA ALA A 237 0.96 -5.13 25.78
C ALA A 237 0.42 -3.94 24.96
N THR A 238 -0.84 -4.02 24.55
CA THR A 238 -1.51 -2.94 23.78
C THR A 238 -2.33 -1.99 24.65
N CYS A 239 -2.40 -2.25 25.95
CA CYS A 239 -3.00 -1.41 26.99
C CYS A 239 -1.99 -1.20 28.11
N ALA A 240 -2.05 -0.02 28.76
CA ALA A 240 -1.06 0.40 29.75
C ALA A 240 0.39 0.17 29.30
N ALA A 241 0.64 0.31 27.99
CA ALA A 241 1.94 0.04 27.39
C ALA A 241 3.02 0.98 27.94
N GLU A 242 4.26 0.51 27.95
CA GLU A 242 5.40 1.36 28.29
C GLU A 242 5.57 2.48 27.26
N SER A 243 6.15 3.60 27.72
CA SER A 243 6.46 4.74 26.85
C SER A 243 7.34 4.29 25.69
N GLN A 244 6.94 4.59 24.47
CA GLN A 244 7.64 4.14 23.27
C GLN A 244 7.32 5.04 22.08
N THR A 245 8.23 5.05 21.10
CA THR A 245 7.94 5.62 19.78
C THR A 245 7.33 4.54 18.90
N MET A 246 6.20 4.83 18.26
CA MET A 246 5.58 3.93 17.29
C MET A 246 5.69 4.52 15.90
N THR A 247 6.13 3.71 14.95
CA THR A 247 6.34 4.12 13.57
C THR A 247 5.50 3.27 12.63
N VAL A 248 4.81 3.90 11.68
CA VAL A 248 4.08 3.25 10.58
C VAL A 248 4.53 3.86 9.27
N THR A 249 4.84 3.01 8.30
CA THR A 249 5.29 3.45 6.97
C THR A 249 4.50 2.74 5.88
N CYS A 250 4.00 3.51 4.90
CA CYS A 250 3.34 3.03 3.68
C CYS A 250 4.22 3.36 2.47
N GLU A 251 4.70 2.34 1.76
CA GLU A 251 5.68 2.42 0.66
C GLU A 251 5.15 1.89 -0.67
#